data_AF-A0A354I0Q8-F1
#
_entry.id   AF-A0A354I0Q8-F1
#
_cell.length_a   1.000
_cell.length_b   1.000
_cell.length_c   1.000
_cell.angle_alpha   90.00
_cell.angle_beta   90.00
_cell.angle_gamma   90.00
#
_symmetry.space_group_name_H-M   'P 1'
#
loop_
_entity.id
_entity.type
_entity.pdbx_description
1 polymer ?
#
loop_
_entity_poly.entity_id
_entity_poly.type
_entity_poly.pdbx_seq_one_letter_code
_entity_poly.pdbx_strand_id
1 'polypeptide(L)' 'MDTSTKIRFGFIALLWLALCYIVVVSQPMSLRVIFVIVASGIVVWVPLYKKYIKNGKRDGKH' A
#
# COMPACT_ATOMS: atom_id res chain seq x y z
N MET A 1 -7.38 5.83 -16.25
CA MET A 1 -8.05 5.29 -15.05
C MET A 1 -7.86 6.31 -13.96
N ASP A 2 -8.98 6.94 -13.64
CA ASP A 2 -9.13 8.19 -12.90
C ASP A 2 -8.24 8.28 -11.67
N THR A 3 -7.65 9.46 -11.50
CA THR A 3 -6.88 9.88 -10.33
C THR A 3 -7.61 9.51 -9.03
N SER A 4 -8.94 9.49 -9.04
CA SER A 4 -9.83 9.03 -7.98
C SER A 4 -9.57 7.59 -7.50
N THR A 5 -9.31 6.62 -8.38
CA THR A 5 -8.96 5.25 -7.97
C THR A 5 -7.56 5.21 -7.36
N LYS A 6 -6.64 6.05 -7.86
CA LYS A 6 -5.26 6.13 -7.35
C LYS A 6 -5.24 6.63 -5.91
N ILE A 7 -6.01 7.69 -5.63
CA ILE A 7 -6.11 8.32 -4.32
C ILE A 7 -6.85 7.40 -3.35
N ARG A 8 -7.96 6.78 -3.75
CA ARG A 8 -8.71 5.82 -2.91
C ARG A 8 -7.84 4.66 -2.41
N PHE A 9 -7.03 4.08 -3.28
CA PHE A 9 -6.10 3.02 -2.89
C PHE A 9 -4.96 3.52 -1.99
N GLY A 10 -4.42 4.72 -2.24
CA GLY A 10 -3.44 5.32 -1.33
C GLY A 10 -4.03 5.60 0.06
N PHE A 11 -5.28 6.07 0.10
CA PHE A 11 -6.00 6.37 1.34
C PHE A 11 -6.27 5.11 2.16
N ILE A 12 -6.72 4.02 1.53
CA ILE A 12 -6.95 2.74 2.22
C ILE A 12 -5.64 2.18 2.79
N ALA A 13 -4.52 2.33 2.06
CA ALA A 13 -3.20 1.86 2.50
C ALA A 13 -2.68 2.66 3.70
N LEU A 14 -2.88 3.98 3.70
CA LEU A 14 -2.47 4.86 4.79
C LEU A 14 -3.29 4.60 6.06
N LEU A 15 -4.61 4.44 5.91
CA LEU A 15 -5.51 4.08 7.01
C LEU A 15 -5.16 2.69 7.59
N TRP A 16 -4.86 1.74 6.71
CA TRP A 16 -4.40 0.41 7.09
C TRP A 16 -3.09 0.46 7.89
N LEU A 17 -2.10 1.24 7.43
CA LEU A 17 -0.81 1.37 8.11
C LEU A 17 -0.97 1.90 9.53
N ALA A 18 -1.82 2.92 9.71
CA ALA A 18 -2.15 3.46 11.02
C ALA A 18 -2.81 2.38 11.91
N LEU A 19 -3.75 1.61 11.37
CA LEU A 19 -4.42 0.54 12.12
C LEU A 19 -3.45 -0.60 12.50
N CYS A 20 -2.59 -1.03 11.56
CA CYS A 20 -1.54 -2.02 11.83
C CYS A 20 -0.55 -1.53 12.88
N TYR A 21 -0.19 -0.25 12.85
CA TYR A 21 0.70 0.35 13.86
C TYR A 21 0.08 0.27 15.26
N ILE A 22 -1.20 0.65 15.39
CA ILE A 22 -1.95 0.55 16.66
C ILE A 22 -2.03 -0.91 17.14
N VAL A 23 -2.31 -1.84 16.23
CA VAL A 23 -2.38 -3.28 16.56
C VAL A 23 -1.03 -3.82 17.00
N VAL A 24 0.06 -3.46 16.32
CA VAL A 24 1.43 -3.91 16.67
C VAL A 24 1.88 -3.35 18.02
N VAL A 25 1.52 -2.11 18.33
CA VAL A 25 1.80 -1.51 19.65
C VAL A 25 0.94 -2.15 20.75
N SER A 26 -0.29 -2.54 20.43
CA SER A 26 -1.24 -3.09 21.42
C SER A 26 -1.14 -4.61 21.61
N GLN A 27 -0.48 -5.37 20.72
CA GLN A 27 -0.43 -6.82 20.76
C GLN A 27 1.02 -7.36 20.71
N PRO A 28 1.43 -8.21 21.66
CA PRO A 28 2.76 -8.81 21.66
C PRO A 28 2.84 -9.99 20.68
N MET A 29 3.90 -10.01 19.86
CA MET A 29 4.42 -11.15 19.08
C MET A 29 3.39 -12.18 18.56
N SER A 30 2.59 -11.80 17.57
CA SER A 30 1.90 -12.77 16.71
C SER A 30 2.54 -12.75 15.33
N LEU A 31 3.27 -13.81 14.97
CA LEU A 31 3.78 -14.08 13.61
C LEU A 31 2.69 -13.87 12.54
N ARG A 32 1.44 -14.12 12.92
CA ARG A 32 0.23 -13.86 12.13
C ARG A 32 0.07 -12.38 11.73
N VAL A 33 0.35 -11.44 12.63
CA VAL A 33 0.26 -10.00 12.38
C VAL A 33 1.31 -9.58 11.36
N ILE A 34 2.55 -10.05 11.54
CA ILE A 34 3.64 -9.78 10.60
C ILE A 34 3.30 -10.34 9.21
N PHE A 35 2.81 -11.58 9.14
CA PHE A 35 2.41 -12.20 7.89
C PHE A 35 1.31 -11.41 7.16
N VAL A 36 0.29 -10.96 7.90
CA VAL A 36 -0.81 -10.14 7.36
C VAL A 36 -0.32 -8.77 6.89
N ILE A 37 0.59 -8.13 7.63
CA ILE A 37 1.20 -6.84 7.24
C ILE A 37 1.97 -7.00 5.93
N VAL A 38 2.79 -8.03 5.81
CA VAL A 38 3.59 -8.28 4.59
C VAL A 38 2.66 -8.57 3.40
N ALA A 39 1.66 -9.45 3.57
CA ALA A 39 0.69 -9.76 2.52
C ALA A 39 -0.08 -8.51 2.07
N SER A 40 -0.53 -7.67 3.00
CA SER A 40 -1.20 -6.40 2.70
C SER A 40 -0.26 -5.43 1.95
N GLY A 41 0.98 -5.31 2.40
CA GLY A 41 2.01 -4.52 1.73
C GLY A 41 2.18 -4.92 0.27
N ILE A 42 2.23 -6.22 -0.03
CA ILE A 42 2.32 -6.74 -1.40
C ILE A 42 1.08 -6.39 -2.22
N VAL A 43 -0.12 -6.59 -1.69
CA VAL A 43 -1.40 -6.29 -2.39
C VAL A 43 -1.51 -4.81 -2.75
N VAL A 44 -1.03 -3.91 -1.89
CA VAL A 44 -0.96 -2.47 -2.18
C VAL A 44 0.18 -2.15 -3.15
N TRP A 45 1.30 -2.84 -3.04
CA TRP A 45 2.47 -2.67 -3.91
C TRP A 45 2.16 -3.01 -5.36
N VAL A 46 1.39 -4.07 -5.65
CA VAL A 46 1.04 -4.49 -7.03
C VAL A 46 0.42 -3.36 -7.87
N PRO A 47 -0.70 -2.70 -7.47
CA PRO A 47 -1.30 -1.61 -8.24
C PRO A 47 -0.45 -0.33 -8.23
N LEU A 48 0.36 -0.10 -7.19
CA LEU A 48 1.29 1.04 -7.12
C LEU A 48 2.46 0.86 -8.08
N TYR A 49 3.14 -0.28 -8.03
CA TYR A 49 4.29 -0.64 -8.86
C TYR A 49 3.93 -0.66 -10.34
N LYS A 50 2.81 -1.30 -10.71
CA LYS A 50 2.30 -1.32 -12.09
C LYS A 50 1.99 0.07 -12.61
N LYS A 51 1.56 0.98 -11.72
CA LYS A 51 1.32 2.38 -12.05
C LYS A 51 2.62 3.19 -12.15
N TYR A 52 3.59 2.97 -11.26
CA TYR A 52 4.88 3.66 -11.27
C TYR A 52 5.64 3.37 -12.57
N ILE A 53 5.66 2.10 -13.00
CA ILE A 53 6.21 1.68 -14.30
C ILE A 53 5.47 2.33 -15.47
N LYS A 54 4.14 2.49 -15.38
CA LYS A 54 3.33 3.11 -16.44
C LYS A 54 3.46 4.65 -16.50
N ASN A 55 3.84 5.29 -15.40
CA ASN A 55 4.14 6.72 -15.34
C ASN A 55 5.58 7.04 -15.74
N GLY A 56 6.56 6.18 -15.42
CA GLY A 56 7.95 6.35 -15.87
C GLY A 56 8.11 6.36 -17.40
N LYS A 57 7.19 5.71 -18.14
CA LYS A 57 7.14 5.80 -19.61
C LYS A 57 6.59 7.12 -20.17
N ARG A 58 6.00 7.98 -19.34
CA ARG A 58 5.44 9.28 -19.78
C ARG A 58 6.32 10.47 -19.44
N ASP A 59 7.22 10.32 -18.48
CA ASP A 59 8.10 11.40 -18.00
C ASP A 59 9.44 11.48 -18.76
N GLY A 60 9.64 10.65 -19.79
CA GLY A 60 10.77 10.74 -20.71
C GLY A 60 10.56 11.73 -21.88
N LYS A 61 9.46 12.49 -21.88
CA LYS A 61 9.17 13.57 -22.83
C LYS A 61 8.28 14.64 -22.19
N HIS A 62 8.84 15.45 -21.30
CA HIS A 62 8.59 16.88 -21.34
C HIS A 62 9.77 17.63 -20.74
#